data_AF-A0AAU7D399-F1
#
_entry.id   AF-A0AAU7D399-F1
#
_cell.length_a   1.000
_cell.length_b   1.000
_cell.length_c   1.000
_cell.angle_alpha   90.00
_cell.angle_beta   90.00
_cell.angle_gamma   90.00
#
_symmetry.space_group_name_H-M   'P 1'
#
loop_
_entity.id
_entity.type
_entity.pdbx_description
1 polymer ?
#
loop_
_entity_poly.entity_id
_entity_poly.type
_entity_poly.pdbx_seq_one_letter_code
_entity_poly.pdbx_strand_id
1 'polypeptide(L)'
;MKLLYGVYWRGLIEHNALDFPLLISLACDLLNRFPMIARHYRVVYPHICVDEFQDTNVSQFEFLKALVGTEPSGFFVVADDDQIVYQWNGASPERLDELRAMFNMTSLELPQNYRCPTAIIDIANKLIACSLRNYLA
;
A
#
# COMPACT_ATOMS: atom_id res chain seq x y z
N MET A 1 -1.48 -26.54 -10.31
CA MET A 1 -1.86 -25.14 -9.98
C MET A 1 -2.06 -24.25 -11.21
N LYS A 2 -1.06 -24.05 -12.10
CA LYS A 2 -1.19 -23.18 -13.29
C LYS A 2 -2.37 -23.52 -14.22
N LEU A 3 -2.61 -24.81 -14.47
CA LEU A 3 -3.73 -25.27 -15.30
C LEU A 3 -5.10 -24.89 -14.71
N LEU A 4 -5.27 -25.07 -13.39
CA LEU A 4 -6.51 -24.73 -12.69
C LEU A 4 -6.74 -23.21 -12.70
N TYR A 5 -5.70 -22.43 -12.43
CA TYR A 5 -5.77 -20.97 -12.53
C TYR A 5 -6.15 -20.51 -13.95
N GLY A 6 -5.60 -21.14 -14.99
CA GLY A 6 -5.96 -20.82 -16.38
C GLY A 6 -7.39 -21.19 -16.76
N VAL A 7 -7.98 -22.24 -16.15
CA VAL A 7 -9.41 -22.55 -16.30
C VAL A 7 -10.27 -21.52 -15.57
N TYR A 8 -9.92 -21.19 -14.33
CA TYR A 8 -10.57 -20.16 -13.53
C TYR A 8 -10.60 -18.80 -14.25
N TRP A 9 -9.45 -18.37 -14.77
CA TRP A 9 -9.28 -17.13 -15.52
C TRP A 9 -10.18 -17.07 -16.76
N ARG A 10 -10.24 -18.16 -17.53
CA ARG A 10 -11.13 -18.26 -18.69
C ARG A 10 -12.60 -18.15 -18.29
N GLY A 11 -12.99 -18.83 -17.21
CA GLY A 11 -14.35 -18.76 -16.68
C GLY A 11 -14.76 -17.32 -16.34
N LEU A 12 -13.88 -16.56 -15.69
CA LEU A 12 -14.13 -15.14 -15.40
C LEU A 12 -14.31 -14.31 -16.67
N ILE A 13 -13.43 -14.48 -17.66
CA ILE A 13 -13.52 -13.76 -18.94
C ILE A 13 -14.83 -14.08 -19.68
N GLU A 14 -15.18 -15.35 -19.78
CA GLU A 14 -16.39 -15.82 -20.49
C GLU A 14 -17.66 -15.23 -19.87
N HIS A 15 -17.67 -14.98 -18.56
CA HIS A 15 -18.81 -14.41 -17.84
C HIS A 15 -18.71 -12.89 -17.66
N ASN A 16 -17.68 -12.22 -18.21
CA ASN A 16 -17.39 -10.81 -17.97
C ASN A 16 -17.37 -10.45 -16.47
N ALA A 17 -16.74 -11.31 -15.66
CA ALA A 17 -16.71 -11.22 -14.21
C ALA A 17 -15.30 -10.83 -13.71
N LEU A 18 -15.26 -10.16 -12.56
CA LEU A 18 -14.03 -9.79 -11.86
C LEU A 18 -14.17 -10.18 -10.39
N ASP A 19 -13.09 -10.71 -9.81
CA ASP A 19 -12.96 -10.89 -8.36
C ASP A 19 -12.08 -9.78 -7.77
N PHE A 20 -11.93 -9.75 -6.44
CA PHE A 20 -11.27 -8.65 -5.76
C PHE A 20 -9.79 -8.45 -6.15
N PRO A 21 -8.92 -9.48 -6.18
CA PRO A 21 -7.54 -9.30 -6.60
C PRO A 21 -7.39 -8.77 -8.03
N LEU A 22 -8.31 -9.17 -8.93
CA LEU A 22 -8.23 -8.78 -10.33
C LEU A 22 -8.61 -7.33 -10.58
N LEU A 23 -9.44 -6.72 -9.74
CA LEU A 23 -9.72 -5.29 -9.83
C LEU A 23 -8.43 -4.47 -9.82
N ILE A 24 -7.51 -4.79 -8.90
CA ILE A 24 -6.25 -4.06 -8.73
C ILE A 24 -5.22 -4.50 -9.78
N SER A 25 -5.09 -5.82 -10.00
CA SER A 25 -4.13 -6.34 -10.97
C SER A 25 -4.40 -5.82 -12.39
N LEU A 26 -5.66 -5.88 -12.84
CA LEU A 26 -6.02 -5.42 -14.19
C LEU A 26 -5.98 -3.90 -14.30
N ALA A 27 -6.31 -3.16 -13.24
CA ALA A 27 -6.13 -1.71 -13.24
C ALA A 27 -4.65 -1.35 -13.36
N CYS A 28 -3.76 -2.03 -12.63
CA CYS A 28 -2.32 -1.85 -12.73
C CYS A 28 -1.83 -2.13 -14.17
N ASP A 29 -2.24 -3.26 -14.75
CA ASP A 29 -1.90 -3.60 -16.14
C ASP A 29 -2.40 -2.56 -17.13
N LEU A 30 -3.62 -2.03 -16.93
CA LEU A 30 -4.20 -0.99 -17.76
C LEU A 30 -3.35 0.30 -17.72
N LEU A 31 -2.97 0.75 -16.52
CA LEU A 31 -2.16 1.96 -16.36
C LEU A 31 -0.77 1.82 -16.98
N ASN A 32 -0.14 0.65 -16.81
CA ASN A 32 1.16 0.35 -17.39
C ASN A 32 1.12 0.27 -18.92
N ARG A 33 0.07 -0.34 -19.49
CA ARG A 33 -0.08 -0.47 -20.95
C ARG A 33 -0.52 0.82 -21.63
N PHE A 34 -1.28 1.66 -20.93
CA PHE A 34 -1.82 2.89 -21.47
C PHE A 34 -1.52 4.07 -20.53
N PRO A 35 -0.27 4.61 -20.54
CA PRO A 35 0.16 5.67 -19.62
C PRO A 35 -0.68 6.94 -19.68
N MET A 36 -1.38 7.18 -20.80
CA MET A 36 -2.32 8.29 -20.95
C MET A 36 -3.50 8.22 -19.99
N ILE A 37 -3.93 7.01 -19.59
CA ILE A 37 -4.99 6.81 -18.60
C ILE A 37 -4.48 7.26 -17.23
N ALA A 38 -3.28 6.82 -16.81
CA ALA A 38 -2.67 7.27 -15.57
C ALA A 38 -2.51 8.81 -15.56
N ARG A 39 -2.05 9.38 -16.68
CA ARG A 39 -1.96 10.83 -16.83
C ARG A 39 -3.32 11.53 -16.70
N HIS A 40 -4.38 10.98 -17.29
CA HIS A 40 -5.73 11.53 -17.14
C HIS A 40 -6.14 11.57 -15.66
N TYR A 41 -5.94 10.47 -14.93
CA TYR A 41 -6.24 10.43 -13.50
C TYR A 41 -5.39 11.42 -12.69
N ARG A 42 -4.10 11.60 -13.00
CA ARG A 42 -3.26 12.61 -12.34
C ARG A 42 -3.71 14.05 -12.61
N VAL A 43 -4.31 14.32 -13.78
CA VAL A 43 -4.86 15.66 -14.10
C VAL A 43 -6.16 15.90 -13.35
N VAL A 44 -7.03 14.89 -13.25
CA VAL A 44 -8.31 15.01 -12.54
C VAL A 44 -8.11 15.02 -11.03
N TYR A 45 -7.18 14.22 -10.52
CA TYR A 45 -6.83 14.06 -9.12
C TYR A 45 -5.37 14.46 -8.89
N PRO A 46 -5.08 15.77 -8.80
CA PRO A 46 -3.73 16.27 -8.60
C PRO A 46 -3.16 15.97 -7.21
N HIS A 47 -4.01 15.53 -6.27
CA HIS A 47 -3.62 15.12 -4.93
C HIS A 47 -4.11 13.71 -4.68
N ILE A 48 -3.18 12.82 -4.31
CA ILE A 48 -3.44 11.41 -4.03
C ILE A 48 -3.00 11.16 -2.60
N CYS A 49 -3.96 10.86 -1.71
CA CYS A 49 -3.69 10.53 -0.31
C CYS A 49 -3.95 9.04 -0.09
N VAL A 50 -2.98 8.33 0.49
CA VAL A 50 -3.12 6.91 0.87
C VAL A 50 -3.00 6.79 2.37
N ASP A 51 -4.03 6.21 2.97
CA ASP A 51 -4.07 5.88 4.40
C ASP A 51 -3.68 4.42 4.61
N GLU A 52 -3.26 4.08 5.84
CA GLU A 52 -2.88 2.71 6.24
C GLU A 52 -1.86 2.03 5.28
N PHE A 53 -0.87 2.79 4.80
CA PHE A 53 0.01 2.29 3.75
C PHE A 53 0.86 1.09 4.19
N GLN A 54 1.12 0.96 5.49
CA GLN A 54 1.87 -0.15 6.06
C GLN A 54 1.25 -1.54 5.75
N ASP A 55 -0.06 -1.60 5.51
CA ASP A 55 -0.79 -2.84 5.22
C ASP A 55 -0.98 -3.13 3.72
N THR A 56 -0.39 -2.30 2.86
CA THR A 56 -0.53 -2.46 1.42
C THR A 56 0.20 -3.71 0.91
N ASN A 57 -0.39 -4.43 -0.04
CA ASN A 57 0.23 -5.61 -0.68
C ASN A 57 0.94 -5.31 -2.01
N VAL A 58 1.72 -6.26 -2.53
CA VAL A 58 2.52 -6.07 -3.77
C VAL A 58 1.70 -5.44 -4.91
N SER A 59 0.52 -5.98 -5.23
CA SER A 59 -0.33 -5.47 -6.31
C SER A 59 -0.81 -4.03 -6.09
N GLN A 60 -1.15 -3.66 -4.85
CA GLN A 60 -1.53 -2.29 -4.50
C GLN A 60 -0.38 -1.29 -4.69
N PHE A 61 0.85 -1.69 -4.36
CA PHE A 61 2.01 -0.83 -4.54
C PHE A 61 2.38 -0.66 -6.01
N GLU A 62 2.38 -1.74 -6.79
CA GLU A 62 2.60 -1.62 -8.23
C GLU A 62 1.55 -0.72 -8.89
N PHE A 63 0.29 -0.86 -8.48
CA PHE A 63 -0.78 0.03 -8.93
C PHE A 63 -0.52 1.49 -8.56
N LEU A 64 -0.14 1.77 -7.31
CA LEU A 64 0.16 3.14 -6.85
C LEU A 64 1.34 3.73 -7.62
N LYS A 65 2.41 2.96 -7.85
CA LYS A 65 3.56 3.40 -8.67
C LYS A 65 3.14 3.75 -10.09
N ALA A 66 2.33 2.91 -10.73
CA ALA A 66 1.83 3.18 -12.08
C ALA A 66 0.93 4.44 -12.12
N LEU A 67 0.11 4.64 -11.09
CA LEU A 67 -0.80 5.77 -10.98
C LEU A 67 -0.05 7.09 -10.71
N VAL A 68 0.89 7.11 -9.76
CA VAL A 68 1.67 8.29 -9.38
C VAL A 68 2.69 8.65 -10.47
N GLY A 69 3.28 7.64 -11.13
CA GLY A 69 4.31 7.87 -12.15
C GLY A 69 5.57 8.51 -11.56
N THR A 70 6.32 9.26 -12.36
CA THR A 70 7.61 9.83 -11.95
C THR A 70 7.51 11.21 -11.28
N GLU A 71 6.33 11.82 -11.27
CA GLU A 71 6.09 13.15 -10.70
C GLU A 71 5.13 13.03 -9.51
N PRO A 72 5.62 12.78 -8.28
CA PRO A 72 4.79 12.56 -7.11
C PRO A 72 4.21 13.85 -6.51
N SER A 73 4.05 14.91 -7.32
CA SER A 73 3.50 16.18 -6.83
C SER A 73 2.08 15.95 -6.32
N GLY A 74 1.84 16.26 -5.05
CA GLY A 74 0.55 16.03 -4.40
C GLY A 74 0.31 14.60 -3.90
N PHE A 75 1.30 13.70 -3.97
CA PHE A 75 1.20 12.38 -3.36
C PHE A 75 1.54 12.44 -1.86
N PHE A 76 0.64 11.92 -1.03
CA PHE A 76 0.74 11.94 0.43
C PHE A 76 0.37 10.57 0.98
N VAL A 77 1.12 10.11 1.98
CA VAL A 77 0.92 8.79 2.59
C VAL A 77 0.92 8.92 4.10
N VAL A 78 -0.02 8.21 4.73
CA VAL A 78 -0.08 7.98 6.18
C VAL A 78 0.23 6.52 6.44
N ALA A 79 1.09 6.26 7.42
CA ALA A 79 1.47 4.91 7.83
C ALA A 79 1.90 4.89 9.30
N ASP A 80 1.80 3.72 9.93
CA ASP A 80 2.37 3.40 11.24
C ASP A 80 3.05 2.02 11.17
N ASP A 81 4.37 2.00 11.23
CA ASP A 81 5.17 0.79 11.08
C ASP A 81 4.93 -0.23 12.23
N ASP A 82 4.51 0.24 13.41
CA ASP A 82 4.17 -0.62 14.55
C ASP A 82 2.78 -1.27 14.42
N GLN A 83 1.99 -0.89 13.40
CA GLN A 83 0.62 -1.38 13.16
C GLN A 83 0.49 -2.33 11.97
N ILE A 84 1.59 -2.91 11.48
CA ILE A 84 1.54 -3.88 10.39
C ILE A 84 0.95 -5.20 10.88
N VAL A 85 -0.24 -5.56 10.39
CA VAL A 85 -0.94 -6.80 10.80
C VAL A 85 -1.35 -7.69 9.62
N TYR A 86 -1.19 -7.22 8.37
CA TYR A 86 -1.54 -7.97 7.16
C TYR A 86 -0.32 -8.61 6.44
N GLN A 87 0.76 -8.95 7.16
CA GLN A 87 1.95 -9.58 6.55
C GLN A 87 1.63 -10.89 5.80
N TRP A 88 0.65 -11.66 6.30
CA TRP A 88 0.17 -12.88 5.65
C TRP A 88 -0.48 -12.63 4.27
N ASN A 89 -0.91 -11.39 4.00
CA ASN A 89 -1.45 -10.92 2.73
C ASN A 89 -0.42 -10.11 1.90
N GLY A 90 0.86 -10.16 2.28
CA GLY A 90 1.96 -9.51 1.56
C GLY A 90 2.21 -8.06 1.93
N ALA A 91 1.69 -7.58 3.07
CA ALA A 91 2.15 -6.34 3.68
C ALA A 91 3.60 -6.49 4.17
N SER A 92 4.41 -5.43 4.04
CA SER A 92 5.84 -5.47 4.36
C SER A 92 6.31 -4.09 4.83
N PRO A 93 7.04 -4.01 5.97
CA PRO A 93 7.61 -2.75 6.46
C PRO A 93 8.54 -2.08 5.45
N GLU A 94 9.28 -2.89 4.68
CA GLU A 94 10.27 -2.43 3.70
C GLU A 94 9.65 -1.58 2.59
N ARG A 95 8.34 -1.73 2.33
CA ARG A 95 7.65 -0.95 1.27
C ARG A 95 7.56 0.52 1.59
N LEU A 96 7.44 0.89 2.87
CA LEU A 96 7.41 2.30 3.24
C LEU A 96 8.77 2.96 2.96
N ASP A 97 9.86 2.25 3.26
CA ASP A 97 11.21 2.72 2.96
C ASP A 97 11.49 2.73 1.45
N GLU A 98 11.04 1.72 0.71
CA GLU A 98 11.11 1.70 -0.76
C GLU A 98 10.37 2.90 -1.37
N LEU A 99 9.16 3.19 -0.88
CA LEU A 99 8.36 4.32 -1.33
C LEU A 99 9.05 5.66 -1.05
N ARG A 100 9.55 5.83 0.19
CA ARG A 100 10.27 7.04 0.62
C ARG A 100 11.48 7.29 -0.28
N ALA A 101 12.27 6.26 -0.55
CA ALA A 101 13.45 6.35 -1.41
C ALA A 101 13.08 6.62 -2.88
N MET A 102 12.04 5.95 -3.39
CA MET A 102 11.60 6.08 -4.78
C MET A 102 11.12 7.49 -5.13
N PHE A 103 10.35 8.11 -4.23
CA PHE A 103 9.74 9.42 -4.45
C PHE A 103 10.45 10.57 -3.73
N ASN A 104 11.58 10.31 -3.06
CA ASN A 104 12.30 11.27 -2.22
C ASN A 104 11.34 12.00 -1.27
N MET A 105 10.48 11.25 -0.58
CA MET A 105 9.43 11.82 0.27
C MET A 105 10.01 12.39 1.56
N THR A 106 9.47 13.53 2.00
CA THR A 106 9.74 14.07 3.34
C THR A 106 8.81 13.41 4.35
N SER A 107 9.36 12.93 5.47
CA SER A 107 8.59 12.37 6.58
C SER A 107 8.21 13.44 7.61
N LEU A 108 7.00 13.32 8.16
CA LEU A 108 6.53 14.08 9.31
C LEU A 108 6.00 13.10 10.35
N GLU A 109 6.59 13.08 11.53
CA GLU A 109 6.16 12.22 12.62
C GLU A 109 5.09 12.92 13.48
N LEU A 110 4.11 12.15 13.96
CA LEU A 110 3.01 12.61 14.81
C LEU A 110 3.01 11.86 16.15
N PRO A 111 3.93 12.17 17.08
CA PRO A 111 4.11 11.40 18.32
C PRO A 111 2.99 11.63 19.34
N GLN A 112 2.19 12.69 19.19
CA GLN A 112 1.13 13.02 20.14
C GLN A 112 -0.12 12.17 19.88
N ASN A 113 -0.45 11.33 20.84
CA ASN A 113 -1.72 10.61 20.84
C ASN A 113 -2.82 11.49 21.47
N TYR A 114 -3.96 11.58 20.78
CA TYR A 114 -5.15 12.32 21.23
C TYR A 114 -6.34 11.40 21.55
N ARG A 115 -6.19 10.08 21.39
CA ARG A 115 -7.26 9.09 21.53
C ARG A 115 -7.31 8.50 22.94
N CYS A 116 -6.16 8.16 23.50
CA CYS A 116 -6.03 7.39 24.73
C CYS A 116 -5.39 8.21 25.85
N PRO A 117 -5.73 7.96 27.13
CA PRO A 117 -5.01 8.52 28.26
C PRO A 117 -3.55 8.04 28.31
N THR A 118 -2.67 8.83 28.92
CA THR A 118 -1.24 8.54 29.06
C THR A 118 -0.97 7.13 29.61
N ALA A 119 -1.74 6.67 30.60
CA ALA A 119 -1.56 5.34 31.19
C ALA A 119 -1.72 4.18 30.18
N ILE A 120 -2.60 4.32 29.19
CA ILE A 120 -2.77 3.31 28.13
C ILE A 120 -1.61 3.37 27.14
N ILE A 121 -1.20 4.59 26.75
CA ILE A 121 -0.09 4.82 25.82
C ILE A 121 1.20 4.25 26.41
N ASP A 122 1.45 4.45 27.70
CA ASP A 122 2.64 3.94 28.39
C ASP A 122 2.72 2.41 28.35
N ILE A 123 1.58 1.72 28.45
CA ILE A 123 1.52 0.26 28.36
C ILE A 123 1.76 -0.20 26.91
N ALA A 124 1.14 0.46 25.94
CA ALA A 124 1.31 0.14 24.52
C ALA A 124 2.78 0.30 24.09
N ASN A 125 3.41 1.42 24.45
CA ASN A 125 4.82 1.69 24.13
C ASN A 125 5.77 0.65 24.73
N LYS A 126 5.50 0.20 25.97
CA LYS A 126 6.29 -0.89 26.60
C LYS A 126 6.11 -2.22 25.87
N LEU A 127 4.92 -2.51 25.38
CA LEU A 127 4.64 -3.74 24.63
C LEU A 127 5.39 -3.75 23.29
N ILE A 128 5.34 -2.65 22.55
CA ILE A 128 6.03 -2.49 21.25
C ILE A 128 7.56 -2.56 21.42
N ALA A 129 8.12 -1.97 22.47
CA ALA A 129 9.56 -2.07 22.73
C ALA A 129 10.05 -3.53 22.89
N CYS A 130 9.18 -4.44 23.36
CA CYS A 130 9.50 -5.87 23.43
C CYS A 130 9.48 -6.56 22.06
N SER A 131 8.62 -6.16 21.13
CA SER A 131 8.56 -6.76 19.79
C SER A 131 9.76 -6.35 18.93
N LEU A 132 10.18 -5.07 18.99
CA LEU A 132 11.39 -4.58 18.30
C LEU A 132 12.66 -5.32 18.73
N ARG A 133 12.72 -5.77 19.99
CA ARG A 133 13.85 -6.55 20.51
C ARG A 133 13.98 -7.93 19.86
N ASN A 134 12.90 -8.47 19.31
CA ASN A 134 12.89 -9.76 18.62
C ASN A 134 13.26 -9.64 17.13
N TYR A 135 13.23 -8.44 16.54
CA TYR A 135 13.70 -8.20 15.17
C TYR A 135 15.21 -7.92 15.08
N LEU A 136 15.84 -7.58 16.21
CA LEU A 136 17.28 -7.25 16.31
C LEU A 136 18.11 -8.32 17.04
N ALA A 137 17.55 -9.52 17.25
CA ALA A 137 18.20 -10.66 17.88
C ALA A 137 18.44 -11.80 16.89
#